data_AF-A0A496P8G9-F1
#
_entry.id   AF-A0A496P8G9-F1
#
_cell.length_a   1.000
_cell.length_b   1.000
_cell.length_c   1.000
_cell.angle_alpha   90.00
_cell.angle_beta   90.00
_cell.angle_gamma   90.00
#
_symmetry.space_group_name_H-M   'P 1'
#
loop_
_entity.id
_entity.type
_entity.pdbx_description
1 polymer ?
#
loop_
_entity_poly.entity_id
_entity_poly.type
_entity_poly.pdbx_seq_one_letter_code
_entity_poly.pdbx_strand_id
1 'polypeptide(L)'
;MKWTDAQQSAIDAPRPGQLPSQTILVSAAAGSGKTAVLVERMIQRLKRRELSIQELMVVTFTKAAAAEMKARIGVKLAEEFQATGDAYLEEQLNMLPSAHISTLHSFCQWVI
;
A
#
# COMPACT_ATOMS: atom_id res chain seq x y z
N MET A 1 -12.34 7.23 10.37
CA MET A 1 -12.63 8.05 9.17
C MET A 1 -13.62 7.28 8.32
N LYS A 2 -14.57 7.93 7.64
CA LYS A 2 -15.53 7.24 6.75
C LYS A 2 -15.07 7.42 5.30
N TRP A 3 -14.76 6.33 4.61
CA TRP A 3 -14.43 6.32 3.18
C TRP A 3 -15.70 6.56 2.34
N THR A 4 -15.56 7.21 1.17
CA THR A 4 -16.65 7.23 0.18
C THR A 4 -16.78 5.85 -0.47
N ASP A 5 -17.94 5.56 -1.06
CA ASP A 5 -18.18 4.26 -1.73
C ASP A 5 -17.14 3.98 -2.84
N ALA A 6 -16.73 5.02 -3.57
CA ALA A 6 -15.69 4.91 -4.60
C ALA A 6 -14.29 4.63 -3.99
N GLN A 7 -13.96 5.26 -2.86
CA GLN A 7 -12.71 5.01 -2.15
C GLN A 7 -12.69 3.60 -1.56
N GLN A 8 -13.78 3.18 -0.92
CA GLN A 8 -13.94 1.86 -0.34
C GLN A 8 -13.83 0.78 -1.43
N SER A 9 -14.49 0.96 -2.59
CA SER A 9 -14.34 0.06 -3.73
C SER A 9 -12.89 -0.03 -4.25
N ALA A 10 -12.13 1.07 -4.20
CA ALA A 10 -10.73 1.07 -4.58
C ALA A 10 -9.82 0.43 -3.51
N ILE A 11 -10.22 0.44 -2.24
CA ILE A 11 -9.51 -0.24 -1.14
C ILE A 11 -9.74 -1.76 -1.21
N ASP A 12 -10.99 -2.19 -1.45
CA ASP A 12 -11.39 -3.59 -1.33
C ASP A 12 -11.08 -4.45 -2.56
N ALA A 13 -10.77 -3.85 -3.71
CA ALA A 13 -10.48 -4.62 -4.91
C ALA A 13 -9.15 -5.44 -4.77
N PRO A 14 -8.91 -6.51 -5.55
CA PRO A 14 -9.86 -7.16 -6.44
C PRO A 14 -10.96 -7.86 -5.64
N ARG A 15 -12.19 -7.79 -6.16
CA ARG A 15 -13.34 -8.42 -5.49
C ARG A 15 -13.28 -9.95 -5.65
N PRO A 16 -13.65 -10.72 -4.62
CA PRO A 16 -13.76 -12.18 -4.72
C PRO A 16 -14.63 -12.58 -5.94
N GLY A 17 -14.18 -13.58 -6.70
CA GLY A 17 -14.89 -14.09 -7.88
C GLY A 17 -14.56 -13.40 -9.21
N GLN A 18 -13.61 -12.46 -9.24
CA GLN A 18 -13.04 -11.92 -10.49
C GLN A 18 -11.75 -12.67 -10.87
N LEU A 19 -11.28 -12.46 -12.11
CA LEU A 19 -10.08 -13.09 -12.69
C LEU A 19 -8.88 -13.11 -11.72
N PRO A 20 -7.99 -14.12 -11.79
CA PRO A 20 -6.84 -14.26 -10.90
C PRO A 20 -5.90 -13.03 -10.87
N SER A 21 -5.97 -12.17 -11.88
CA SER A 21 -5.31 -10.87 -11.93
C SER A 21 -6.29 -9.79 -12.43
N GLN A 22 -6.41 -8.68 -11.70
CA GLN A 22 -7.19 -7.50 -12.11
C GLN A 22 -6.32 -6.25 -12.15
N THR A 23 -6.37 -5.54 -13.28
CA THR A 23 -5.85 -4.17 -13.38
C THR A 23 -6.94 -3.18 -13.00
N ILE A 24 -6.62 -2.25 -12.09
CA ILE A 24 -7.55 -1.24 -11.61
C ILE A 24 -7.01 0.13 -11.99
N LEU A 25 -7.83 0.94 -12.65
CA LEU A 25 -7.55 2.34 -12.92
C LEU A 25 -8.43 3.20 -12.00
N VAL A 26 -7.80 4.02 -11.17
CA VAL A 26 -8.49 4.96 -10.28
C VAL A 26 -8.29 6.37 -10.81
N SER A 27 -9.35 6.96 -11.38
CA SER A 27 -9.37 8.38 -11.74
C SER A 27 -9.78 9.22 -10.54
N ALA A 28 -8.97 10.21 -10.17
CA ALA A 28 -9.18 10.94 -8.92
C ALA A 28 -8.58 12.36 -8.95
N ALA A 29 -9.44 13.36 -8.65
CA ALA A 29 -9.09 14.78 -8.65
C ALA A 29 -8.04 15.12 -7.57
N ALA A 30 -7.43 16.32 -7.64
CA ALA A 30 -6.60 16.82 -6.54
C ALA A 30 -7.40 16.83 -5.22
N GLY A 31 -6.75 16.54 -4.09
CA GLY A 31 -7.40 16.54 -2.76
C GLY A 31 -8.34 15.35 -2.46
N SER A 32 -8.61 14.45 -3.42
CA SER A 32 -9.52 13.29 -3.24
C SER A 32 -8.99 12.15 -2.34
N GLY A 33 -7.83 12.32 -1.71
CA GLY A 33 -7.27 11.31 -0.81
C GLY A 33 -6.60 10.11 -1.50
N LYS A 34 -6.22 10.21 -2.78
CA LYS A 34 -5.54 9.14 -3.56
C LYS A 34 -4.48 8.36 -2.78
N THR A 35 -3.55 9.08 -2.15
CA THR A 35 -2.46 8.48 -1.37
C THR A 35 -3.00 7.73 -0.16
N ALA A 36 -3.99 8.28 0.54
CA ALA A 36 -4.60 7.63 1.69
C ALA A 36 -5.34 6.34 1.29
N VAL A 37 -6.07 6.37 0.17
CA VAL A 37 -6.73 5.19 -0.42
C VAL A 37 -5.70 4.11 -0.78
N LEU A 38 -4.60 4.47 -1.44
CA LEU A 38 -3.54 3.51 -1.78
C LEU A 38 -2.87 2.92 -0.53
N VAL A 39 -2.56 3.73 0.47
CA VAL A 39 -1.99 3.23 1.74
C VAL A 39 -2.97 2.29 2.42
N GLU A 40 -4.22 2.68 2.60
CA GLU A 40 -5.23 1.84 3.23
C GLU A 40 -5.41 0.51 2.49
N ARG A 41 -5.47 0.56 1.15
CA ARG A 41 -5.50 -0.65 0.30
C ARG A 41 -4.34 -1.60 0.61
N MET A 42 -3.11 -1.10 0.71
CA MET A 42 -1.95 -1.94 1.03
C MET A 42 -2.06 -2.54 2.44
N ILE A 43 -2.42 -1.73 3.43
CA ILE A 43 -2.57 -2.17 4.82
C ILE A 43 -3.64 -3.26 4.94
N GLN A 44 -4.79 -3.10 4.28
CA GLN A 44 -5.86 -4.10 4.30
C GLN A 44 -5.41 -5.45 3.69
N ARG A 45 -4.65 -5.42 2.59
CA ARG A 45 -4.13 -6.65 1.99
C ARG A 45 -3.07 -7.34 2.85
N LEU A 46 -2.23 -6.58 3.53
CA LEU A 46 -1.28 -7.10 4.53
C LEU A 46 -2.04 -7.74 5.68
N LYS A 47 -3.02 -7.04 6.28
CA LYS A 47 -3.84 -7.56 7.38
C LYS A 47 -4.58 -8.86 7.02
N ARG A 48 -5.05 -8.98 5.78
CA ARG A 48 -5.69 -10.21 5.27
C ARG A 48 -4.70 -11.30 4.88
N ARG A 49 -3.39 -11.08 5.04
CA ARG A 49 -2.29 -11.99 4.69
C ARG A 49 -2.37 -12.44 3.22
N GLU A 50 -2.87 -11.57 2.35
CA GLU A 50 -2.94 -11.80 0.91
C GLU A 50 -1.59 -11.62 0.23
N LEU A 51 -0.68 -10.89 0.88
CA LEU A 51 0.68 -10.58 0.45
C LEU A 51 1.51 -10.11 1.64
N SER A 52 2.83 -10.15 1.46
CA SER A 52 3.85 -9.49 2.26
C SER A 52 4.23 -8.13 1.67
N ILE A 53 4.74 -7.23 2.50
CA ILE A 53 5.29 -5.93 2.08
C ILE A 53 6.43 -6.09 1.05
N GLN A 54 7.16 -7.20 1.07
CA GLN A 54 8.22 -7.50 0.10
C GLN A 54 7.67 -7.84 -1.29
N GLU A 55 6.42 -8.30 -1.38
CA GLU A 55 5.73 -8.63 -2.64
C GLU A 55 5.07 -7.39 -3.28
N LEU A 56 5.16 -6.22 -2.62
CA LEU A 56 4.63 -4.95 -3.15
C LEU A 56 5.70 -4.18 -3.92
N MET A 57 5.38 -3.85 -5.17
CA MET A 57 6.09 -2.87 -5.95
C MET A 57 5.26 -1.60 -6.07
N VAL A 58 5.76 -0.51 -5.48
CA VAL A 58 5.07 0.77 -5.45
C VAL A 58 5.96 1.83 -6.08
N VAL A 59 5.48 2.39 -7.19
CA VAL A 59 6.23 3.34 -8.00
C VAL A 59 5.55 4.70 -7.99
N THR A 60 6.33 5.75 -7.79
CA THR A 60 5.88 7.14 -7.84
C THR A 60 6.82 8.02 -8.65
N PHE A 61 6.42 9.26 -8.92
CA PHE A 61 7.18 10.17 -9.77
C PHE A 61 8.40 10.78 -9.06
N THR A 62 8.30 11.06 -7.76
CA THR A 62 9.36 11.74 -7.01
C THR A 62 9.86 10.92 -5.82
N LYS A 63 11.15 11.06 -5.49
CA LYS A 63 11.74 10.44 -4.29
C LYS A 63 11.02 10.88 -3.00
N ALA A 64 10.60 12.14 -2.95
CA ALA A 64 9.85 12.69 -1.82
C ALA A 64 8.49 11.99 -1.65
N ALA A 65 7.74 11.75 -2.73
CA ALA A 65 6.48 11.02 -2.66
C ALA A 65 6.69 9.55 -2.25
N ALA A 66 7.81 8.93 -2.63
CA ALA A 66 8.13 7.55 -2.25
C ALA A 66 8.42 7.48 -0.74
N ALA A 67 9.23 8.42 -0.23
CA ALA A 67 9.53 8.54 1.19
C ALA A 67 8.28 8.82 2.02
N GLU A 68 7.42 9.75 1.56
CA GLU A 68 6.15 10.05 2.21
C GLU A 68 5.25 8.80 2.28
N MET A 69 5.16 8.05 1.18
CA MET A 69 4.37 6.83 1.13
C MET A 69 4.90 5.76 2.09
N LYS A 70 6.22 5.53 2.12
CA LYS A 70 6.87 4.61 3.06
C LYS A 70 6.60 5.03 4.52
N ALA A 71 6.72 6.32 4.84
CA ALA A 71 6.42 6.83 6.18
C ALA A 71 4.94 6.60 6.58
N ARG A 72 3.99 6.88 5.68
CA ARG A 72 2.55 6.68 5.92
C ARG A 72 2.21 5.20 6.15
N ILE A 73 2.82 4.28 5.40
CA ILE A 73 2.65 2.84 5.60
C ILE A 73 3.22 2.42 6.97
N GLY A 74 4.41 2.91 7.34
CA GLY A 74 5.04 2.59 8.62
C GLY A 74 4.19 3.02 9.81
N VAL A 75 3.64 4.25 9.77
CA VAL A 75 2.71 4.74 10.80
C VAL A 75 1.49 3.82 10.90
N LYS A 76 0.87 3.45 9.77
CA LYS A 76 -0.32 2.61 9.76
C LYS A 76 -0.06 1.19 10.24
N LEU A 77 1.05 0.57 9.83
CA LEU A 77 1.44 -0.75 10.33
C LEU A 77 1.70 -0.74 11.83
N ALA A 78 2.37 0.31 12.33
CA ALA A 78 2.59 0.48 13.77
C ALA A 78 1.28 0.64 14.53
N GLU A 79 0.35 1.48 14.04
CA GLU A 79 -1.00 1.63 14.63
C GLU A 79 -1.75 0.29 14.70
N GLU A 80 -1.74 -0.49 13.62
CA GLU A 80 -2.42 -1.78 13.53
C GLU A 80 -1.77 -2.85 14.42
N PHE A 81 -0.44 -2.88 14.50
CA PHE A 81 0.28 -3.75 15.42
C PHE A 81 -0.04 -3.40 16.88
N GLN A 82 0.01 -2.12 17.25
CA GLN A 82 -0.32 -1.68 18.62
C GLN A 82 -1.76 -2.02 19.01
N ALA A 83 -2.70 -1.99 18.06
CA ALA A 83 -4.10 -2.31 18.31
C ALA A 83 -4.38 -3.82 18.44
N THR A 84 -3.59 -4.67 17.78
CA THR A 84 -3.89 -6.11 17.65
C THR A 84 -2.89 -7.03 18.35
N GLY A 85 -1.65 -6.60 18.53
CA GLY A 85 -0.53 -7.45 18.96
C GLY A 85 -0.15 -8.53 17.95
N ASP A 86 -0.57 -8.44 16.67
CA ASP A 86 -0.26 -9.46 15.67
C ASP A 86 1.22 -9.40 15.26
N ALA A 87 1.98 -10.44 15.63
CA ALA A 87 3.39 -10.59 15.29
C ALA A 87 3.67 -10.54 13.78
N TYR A 88 2.71 -10.93 12.93
CA TYR A 88 2.85 -10.78 11.49
C TYR A 88 2.98 -9.32 11.07
N LEU A 89 2.21 -8.41 11.69
CA LEU A 89 2.23 -6.98 11.35
C LEU A 89 3.53 -6.31 11.83
N GLU A 90 4.07 -6.76 12.97
CA GLU A 90 5.41 -6.38 13.43
C GLU A 90 6.48 -6.81 12.42
N GLU A 91 6.39 -8.03 11.92
CA GLU A 91 7.30 -8.54 10.88
C GLU A 91 7.23 -7.67 9.61
N GLN A 92 6.02 -7.33 9.14
CA GLN A 92 5.84 -6.47 7.97
C GLN A 92 6.42 -5.05 8.21
N LEU A 93 6.29 -4.51 9.42
CA LEU A 93 6.88 -3.23 9.79
C LEU A 93 8.41 -3.29 9.75
N ASN A 94 9.01 -4.37 10.24
CA ASN A 94 10.47 -4.57 10.21
C ASN A 94 11.02 -4.74 8.79
N MET A 95 10.24 -5.32 7.87
CA MET A 95 10.63 -5.48 6.46
C MET A 95 10.45 -4.20 5.63
N LEU A 96 9.60 -3.26 6.06
CA LEU A 96 9.27 -2.04 5.32
C LEU A 96 10.49 -1.22 4.81
N PRO A 97 11.63 -1.10 5.53
CA PRO A 97 12.81 -0.42 5.01
C PRO A 97 13.32 -1.01 3.69
N SER A 98 13.24 -2.34 3.53
CA SER A 98 13.68 -3.07 2.34
C SER A 98 12.62 -3.15 1.22
N ALA A 99 11.38 -2.76 1.48
CA ALA A 99 10.29 -2.83 0.50
C ALA A 99 10.50 -1.90 -0.71
N HIS A 100 10.04 -2.36 -1.89
CA HIS A 100 10.16 -1.68 -3.19
C HIS A 100 9.18 -0.52 -3.36
N ILE A 101 9.32 0.51 -2.52
CA ILE A 101 8.58 1.78 -2.60
C ILE A 101 9.56 2.85 -3.09
N SER A 102 9.50 3.17 -4.39
CA SER A 102 10.55 3.96 -5.04
C SER A 102 10.05 4.76 -6.25
N THR A 103 10.95 5.44 -6.96
CA THR A 103 10.64 6.01 -8.27
C THR A 103 10.86 5.00 -9.38
N LEU A 104 10.28 5.23 -10.56
CA LEU A 104 10.47 4.34 -11.71
C LEU A 104 11.96 4.21 -12.08
N HIS A 105 12.69 5.32 -12.02
CA HIS A 105 14.13 5.33 -12.29
C HIS A 105 14.91 4.47 -11.28
N SER A 106 14.65 4.64 -9.98
CA SER A 106 15.31 3.83 -8.94
C SER A 106 14.94 2.35 -9.04
N PHE A 107 13.72 2.03 -9.46
CA PHE A 107 13.34 0.66 -9.76
C PHE A 107 14.14 0.09 -10.94
N CYS A 108 14.25 0.81 -12.06
CA CYS A 108 15.02 0.35 -13.21
C CYS A 108 16.51 0.13 -12.88
N GLN A 109 17.09 0.94 -12.00
CA GLN A 109 18.47 0.74 -11.52
C GLN A 109 18.65 -0.51 -10.65
N TRP A 110 17.60 -0.98 -9.98
CA TRP A 110 17.65 -2.18 -9.15
C TRP A 110 17.57 -3.48 -9.99
N VAL A 111 16.94 -3.42 -11.16
CA VAL A 111 16.77 -4.57 -12.06
C VAL A 111 18.07 -4.93 -12.81
N ILE A 112 18.96 -3.95 -13.00
CA ILE A 112 20.22 -4.07 -13.75
C ILE A 112 21.37 -4.31 -12.77
#